data_AF-A0A7W1DQS5-F1
#
_entry.id   AF-A0A7W1DQS5-F1
#
_cell.length_a   1.000
_cell.length_b   1.000
_cell.length_c   1.000
_cell.angle_alpha   90.00
_cell.angle_beta   90.00
_cell.angle_gamma   90.00
#
_symmetry.space_group_name_H-M   'P 1'
#
loop_
_entity.id
_entity.type
_entity.pdbx_description
1 polymer ?
#
loop_
_entity_poly.entity_id
_entity_poly.type
_entity_poly.pdbx_seq_one_letter_code
_entity_poly.pdbx_strand_id
1 'polypeptide(L)'
;MRMRMPWWSRAILAAAITWQAAALRAGNDLDLRSVEPQAGAGAPRLTLQRLVNPASRIEVHGRPLRFALHGLVRFDTLNELFAYIDAEAGRWTFNTPAARAAFADGLMRRGVESRIVSMDSELPLEVLLTHTRGELERTVSAVSTESGSVFSGRNWQLTNDAYRDALLRVRDRWKNNLNCWSASSSIPGRVLSNWHIIDEGIELYGVRYDSTEHFWQAVKYHPDLTTADLRSLLAGVAAIDWRPWLESLRANQEFYLANAYAVEFLTANLARERLTWFDAELARVTSPAERVRTAQQRIDRAPGAPPRFSSMDEKVLWGDLADVLHLIVAFHGVAASSRTPAIGAVRDALIALHFDAVHLAGYSRGRVGFISPEFQALMLEIWKVKFLALPRFTEVIRSTRGVRLDHFLNDGDSPDIPIPVYVGYLNQIREMALEGAR
;
A
#
# COMPACT_ATOMS: atom_id res chain seq x y z
N MET A 1 -7.15 -12.41 -42.83
CA MET A 1 -8.51 -12.57 -42.29
C MET A 1 -8.65 -11.63 -41.09
N ARG A 2 -9.20 -10.42 -41.27
CA ARG A 2 -9.31 -9.40 -40.21
C ARG A 2 -10.57 -9.66 -39.39
N MET A 3 -10.44 -10.20 -38.17
CA MET A 3 -11.55 -10.27 -37.22
C MET A 3 -11.91 -8.86 -36.77
N ARG A 4 -13.13 -8.41 -37.11
CA ARG A 4 -13.74 -7.20 -36.57
C ARG A 4 -14.27 -7.51 -35.16
N MET A 5 -13.77 -6.80 -34.16
CA MET A 5 -14.33 -6.82 -32.81
C MET A 5 -15.78 -6.31 -32.80
N PRO A 6 -16.68 -6.88 -31.98
CA PRO A 6 -18.05 -6.41 -31.83
C PRO A 6 -18.13 -4.99 -31.27
N TRP A 7 -19.15 -4.24 -31.69
CA TRP A 7 -19.36 -2.83 -31.34
C TRP A 7 -19.64 -2.60 -29.83
N TRP A 8 -20.17 -3.59 -29.12
CA TRP A 8 -20.38 -3.53 -27.66
C TRP A 8 -19.06 -3.62 -26.86
N SER A 9 -18.03 -4.27 -27.40
CA SER A 9 -16.69 -4.30 -26.79
C SER A 9 -15.99 -2.94 -26.87
N ARG A 10 -16.34 -2.10 -27.86
CA ARG A 10 -15.86 -0.71 -27.97
C ARG A 10 -16.59 0.25 -27.03
N ALA A 11 -17.85 -0.03 -26.71
CA ALA A 11 -18.64 0.77 -25.77
C ALA A 11 -18.20 0.57 -24.30
N ILE A 12 -17.83 -0.66 -23.92
CA ILE A 12 -17.30 -0.96 -22.57
C ILE A 12 -15.88 -0.39 -22.39
N LEU A 13 -15.05 -0.41 -23.44
CA LEU A 13 -13.72 0.21 -23.41
C LEU A 13 -13.79 1.74 -23.38
N ALA A 14 -14.74 2.36 -24.10
CA ALA A 14 -14.91 3.82 -24.11
C ALA A 14 -15.51 4.36 -22.79
N ALA A 15 -16.35 3.59 -22.10
CA ALA A 15 -16.88 3.94 -20.78
C ALA A 15 -15.83 3.79 -19.65
N ALA A 16 -14.91 2.83 -19.78
CA ALA A 16 -13.80 2.67 -18.83
C ALA A 16 -12.74 3.78 -18.96
N ILE A 17 -12.44 4.22 -20.19
CA ILE A 17 -11.43 5.27 -20.48
C ILE A 17 -11.91 6.67 -20.05
N THR A 18 -13.22 6.94 -20.10
CA THR A 18 -13.77 8.24 -19.66
C THR A 18 -13.90 8.39 -18.15
N TRP A 19 -13.99 7.29 -17.39
CA TRP A 19 -14.08 7.33 -15.92
C TRP A 19 -12.73 7.48 -15.22
N GLN A 20 -11.65 6.89 -15.77
CA GLN A 20 -10.30 7.03 -15.23
C GLN A 20 -9.72 8.45 -15.42
N ALA A 21 -10.06 9.13 -16.52
CA ALA A 21 -9.71 10.53 -16.74
C ALA A 21 -10.51 11.50 -15.84
N ALA A 22 -11.76 11.16 -15.49
CA ALA A 22 -12.59 11.97 -14.59
C ALA A 22 -12.15 11.85 -13.11
N ALA A 23 -11.74 10.66 -12.68
CA ALA A 23 -11.17 10.44 -11.35
C ALA A 23 -9.83 11.19 -11.14
N LEU A 24 -9.04 11.35 -12.21
CA LEU A 24 -7.79 12.12 -12.19
C LEU A 24 -8.02 13.64 -12.26
N ARG A 25 -9.11 14.12 -12.88
CA ARG A 25 -9.49 15.55 -12.84
C ARG A 25 -10.08 15.97 -11.50
N ALA A 26 -10.85 15.10 -10.84
CA ALA A 26 -11.43 15.38 -9.53
C ALA A 26 -10.38 15.48 -8.40
N GLY A 27 -9.14 15.02 -8.64
CA GLY A 27 -8.01 15.18 -7.72
C GLY A 27 -7.26 16.51 -7.81
N ASN A 28 -7.49 17.32 -8.85
CA ASN A 28 -6.67 18.51 -9.15
C ASN A 28 -7.36 19.87 -8.99
N ASP A 29 -8.67 19.92 -8.69
CA ASP A 29 -9.34 21.18 -8.33
C ASP A 29 -9.43 21.31 -6.80
N LEU A 30 -8.28 21.54 -6.17
CA LEU A 30 -8.22 22.22 -4.86
C LEU A 30 -8.09 23.72 -5.12
N ASP A 31 -9.21 24.35 -5.47
CA ASP A 31 -9.30 25.82 -5.44
C ASP A 31 -9.34 26.26 -3.97
N LEU A 32 -8.19 26.75 -3.47
CA LEU A 32 -8.00 27.27 -2.11
C LEU A 32 -8.61 28.68 -1.96
N ARG A 33 -9.87 28.86 -2.35
CA ARG A 33 -10.61 30.10 -2.11
C ARG A 33 -11.92 29.81 -1.38
N SER A 34 -11.84 29.96 -0.06
CA SER A 34 -12.92 30.37 0.85
C SER A 34 -14.33 29.88 0.48
N VAL A 35 -14.72 28.70 0.99
CA VAL A 35 -16.12 28.29 1.06
C VAL A 35 -16.57 28.46 2.51
N GLU A 36 -17.40 29.47 2.75
CA GLU A 36 -18.19 29.59 3.98
C GLU A 36 -19.02 28.32 4.21
N PRO A 37 -19.21 27.87 5.46
CA PRO A 37 -19.95 26.66 5.73
C PRO A 37 -21.45 26.90 5.50
N GLN A 38 -21.95 26.52 4.32
CA GLN A 38 -23.38 26.24 4.17
C GLN A 38 -23.69 24.97 4.97
N ALA A 39 -24.48 25.15 6.04
CA ALA A 39 -25.03 24.09 6.85
C ALA A 39 -25.97 23.21 6.00
N GLY A 40 -25.41 22.16 5.38
CA GLY A 40 -26.15 21.10 4.71
C GLY A 40 -26.49 19.98 5.71
N ALA A 41 -27.75 19.53 5.68
CA ALA A 41 -28.29 18.45 6.50
C ALA A 41 -27.35 17.24 6.56
N GLY A 42 -27.03 16.78 7.78
CA GLY A 42 -26.02 15.76 8.03
C GLY A 42 -26.29 14.45 7.29
N ALA A 43 -25.29 13.99 6.53
CA ALA A 43 -25.30 12.65 5.96
C ALA A 43 -25.54 11.61 7.08
N PRO A 44 -26.36 10.56 6.85
CA PRO A 44 -26.62 9.55 7.87
C PRO A 44 -25.31 8.92 8.33
N ARG A 45 -25.04 8.98 9.65
CA ARG A 45 -23.85 8.40 10.29
C ARG A 45 -23.77 6.91 9.97
N LEU A 46 -22.59 6.43 9.60
CA LEU A 46 -22.34 5.01 9.36
C LEU A 46 -22.78 4.19 10.59
N THR A 47 -23.63 3.18 10.39
CA THR A 47 -24.10 2.27 11.45
C THR A 47 -23.36 0.94 11.39
N LEU A 48 -23.32 0.22 12.52
CA LEU A 48 -22.73 -1.12 12.56
C LEU A 48 -23.38 -2.06 11.54
N GLN A 49 -24.70 -2.01 11.39
CA GLN A 49 -25.44 -2.81 10.41
C GLN A 49 -24.97 -2.56 8.97
N ARG A 50 -24.77 -1.29 8.57
CA ARG A 50 -24.24 -0.97 7.24
C ARG A 50 -22.78 -1.38 7.09
N LEU A 51 -21.97 -1.25 8.14
CA LEU A 51 -20.57 -1.66 8.12
C LEU A 51 -20.43 -3.17 7.84
N VAL A 52 -21.19 -4.00 8.56
CA VAL A 52 -21.13 -5.47 8.45
C VAL A 52 -21.96 -6.05 7.30
N ASN A 53 -22.87 -5.28 6.69
CA ASN A 53 -23.65 -5.78 5.57
C ASN A 53 -22.78 -5.87 4.30
N PRO A 54 -22.58 -7.08 3.71
CA PRO A 54 -21.70 -7.24 2.57
C PRO A 54 -22.08 -6.46 1.31
N ALA A 55 -23.38 -6.16 1.13
CA ALA A 55 -23.88 -5.40 -0.01
C ALA A 55 -23.78 -3.88 0.18
N SER A 56 -23.46 -3.40 1.39
CA SER A 56 -23.45 -1.97 1.67
C SER A 56 -22.21 -1.29 1.11
N ARG A 57 -22.43 -0.27 0.28
CA ARG A 57 -21.43 0.75 -0.02
C ARG A 57 -21.34 1.72 1.17
N ILE A 58 -20.12 2.00 1.61
CA ILE A 58 -19.83 2.96 2.67
C ILE A 58 -19.46 4.30 2.01
N GLU A 59 -20.02 5.39 2.55
CA GLU A 59 -19.71 6.74 2.11
C GLU A 59 -19.35 7.59 3.33
N VAL A 60 -18.32 8.41 3.19
CA VAL A 60 -17.86 9.36 4.20
C VAL A 60 -17.76 10.73 3.53
N HIS A 61 -18.43 11.74 4.09
CA HIS A 61 -18.51 13.10 3.50
C HIS A 61 -18.95 13.11 2.02
N GLY A 62 -19.90 12.25 1.66
CA GLY A 62 -20.43 12.16 0.28
C GLY A 62 -19.47 11.48 -0.72
N ARG A 63 -18.36 10.90 -0.26
CA ARG A 63 -17.41 10.16 -1.09
C ARG A 63 -17.45 8.67 -0.75
N PRO A 64 -17.48 7.77 -1.77
CA PRO A 64 -17.36 6.34 -1.53
C PRO A 64 -16.04 6.00 -0.82
N LEU A 65 -16.14 5.29 0.29
CA LEU A 65 -14.99 4.77 1.01
C LEU A 65 -14.64 3.39 0.44
N ARG A 66 -13.64 3.36 -0.43
CA ARG A 66 -13.14 2.13 -1.03
C ARG A 66 -12.17 1.44 -0.10
N PHE A 67 -12.12 0.12 -0.21
CA PHE A 67 -11.12 -0.70 0.46
C PHE A 67 -10.44 -1.60 -0.58
N ALA A 68 -9.27 -2.11 -0.24
CA ALA A 68 -8.46 -2.87 -1.18
C ALA A 68 -7.89 -4.15 -0.58
N LEU A 69 -7.84 -5.19 -1.39
CA LEU A 69 -7.03 -6.37 -1.13
C LEU A 69 -5.67 -6.20 -1.79
N HIS A 70 -4.59 -6.59 -1.12
CA HIS A 70 -3.23 -6.36 -1.61
C HIS A 70 -3.01 -4.87 -1.97
N GLY A 71 -3.62 -3.94 -1.22
CA GLY A 71 -3.44 -2.48 -1.37
C GLY A 71 -3.99 -1.85 -2.66
N LEU A 72 -4.28 -2.64 -3.69
CA LEU A 72 -4.51 -2.15 -5.05
C LEU A 72 -5.77 -2.70 -5.71
N VAL A 73 -6.18 -3.92 -5.37
CA VAL A 73 -7.42 -4.49 -5.90
C VAL A 73 -8.57 -3.91 -5.08
N ARG A 74 -9.23 -2.89 -5.65
CA ARG A 74 -10.22 -2.06 -4.94
C ARG A 74 -11.64 -2.59 -5.09
N PHE A 75 -12.42 -2.43 -4.03
CA PHE A 75 -13.81 -2.86 -3.93
C PHE A 75 -14.67 -1.75 -3.31
N ASP A 76 -15.92 -1.65 -3.76
CA ASP A 76 -16.93 -0.78 -3.15
C ASP A 76 -17.75 -1.52 -2.09
N THR A 77 -17.89 -2.84 -2.24
CA THR A 77 -18.69 -3.71 -1.34
C THR A 77 -17.97 -5.03 -1.02
N LEU A 78 -18.28 -5.67 0.11
CA LEU A 78 -17.69 -6.99 0.42
C LEU A 78 -18.23 -8.08 -0.51
N ASN A 79 -19.43 -7.93 -1.07
CA ASN A 79 -19.94 -8.87 -2.07
C ASN A 79 -19.05 -8.92 -3.32
N GLU A 80 -18.56 -7.77 -3.78
CA GLU A 80 -17.58 -7.71 -4.88
C GLU A 80 -16.27 -8.41 -4.49
N LEU A 81 -15.77 -8.15 -3.28
CA LEU A 81 -14.60 -8.85 -2.74
C LEU A 81 -14.82 -10.37 -2.71
N PHE A 82 -15.96 -10.85 -2.21
CA PHE A 82 -16.24 -12.28 -2.08
C PHE A 82 -16.33 -12.97 -3.44
N ALA A 83 -16.95 -12.32 -4.42
CA ALA A 83 -16.96 -12.79 -5.80
C ALA A 83 -15.55 -12.85 -6.40
N TYR A 84 -14.71 -11.86 -6.12
CA TYR A 84 -13.30 -11.87 -6.52
C TYR A 84 -12.54 -13.02 -5.86
N ILE A 85 -12.72 -13.24 -4.56
CA ILE A 85 -12.08 -14.35 -3.81
C ILE A 85 -12.52 -15.70 -4.37
N ASP A 86 -13.79 -15.87 -4.74
CA ASP A 86 -14.29 -17.10 -5.37
C ASP A 86 -13.61 -17.37 -6.73
N ALA A 87 -13.41 -16.32 -7.53
CA ALA A 87 -12.69 -16.42 -8.79
C ALA A 87 -11.22 -16.80 -8.57
N GLU A 88 -10.54 -16.18 -7.61
CA GLU A 88 -9.16 -16.51 -7.25
C GLU A 88 -9.05 -17.94 -6.69
N ALA A 89 -9.99 -18.38 -5.85
CA ALA A 89 -10.03 -19.75 -5.32
C ALA A 89 -10.22 -20.81 -6.43
N GLY A 90 -10.91 -20.45 -7.52
CA GLY A 90 -11.07 -21.30 -8.70
C GLY A 90 -9.91 -21.26 -9.69
N ARG A 91 -9.16 -20.15 -9.70
CA ARG A 91 -8.00 -19.95 -10.57
C ARG A 91 -6.82 -20.85 -10.19
N TRP A 92 -6.64 -21.10 -8.89
CA TRP A 92 -5.48 -21.81 -8.35
C TRP A 92 -5.74 -23.29 -8.10
N THR A 93 -4.67 -24.09 -8.19
CA THR A 93 -4.68 -25.52 -7.87
C THR A 93 -4.29 -25.74 -6.41
N PHE A 94 -5.09 -26.52 -5.68
CA PHE A 94 -4.86 -26.84 -4.28
C PHE A 94 -4.89 -28.35 -4.07
N ASN A 95 -4.04 -28.84 -3.17
CA ASN A 95 -3.96 -30.27 -2.84
C ASN A 95 -5.25 -30.80 -2.18
N THR A 96 -6.00 -29.93 -1.49
CA THR A 96 -7.26 -30.29 -0.82
C THR A 96 -8.28 -29.15 -0.90
N PRO A 97 -9.59 -29.47 -0.82
CA PRO A 97 -10.63 -28.44 -0.67
C PRO A 97 -10.41 -27.56 0.57
N ALA A 98 -9.91 -28.13 1.66
CA ALA A 98 -9.61 -27.39 2.89
C ALA A 98 -8.49 -26.36 2.67
N ALA A 99 -7.46 -26.68 1.87
CA ALA A 99 -6.41 -25.72 1.53
C ALA A 99 -6.94 -24.55 0.68
N ARG A 100 -7.85 -24.84 -0.26
CA ARG A 100 -8.55 -23.79 -1.04
C ARG A 100 -9.39 -22.89 -0.13
N ALA A 101 -10.16 -23.48 0.78
CA ALA A 101 -10.96 -22.73 1.74
C ALA A 101 -10.09 -21.86 2.64
N ALA A 102 -9.00 -22.41 3.18
CA ALA A 102 -8.05 -21.65 4.02
C ALA A 102 -7.40 -20.48 3.28
N PHE A 103 -7.07 -20.65 1.99
CA PHE A 103 -6.59 -19.58 1.13
C PHE A 103 -7.64 -18.46 0.99
N ALA A 104 -8.87 -18.83 0.63
CA ALA A 104 -9.97 -17.89 0.42
C ALA A 104 -10.34 -17.15 1.72
N ASP A 105 -10.43 -17.86 2.85
CA ASP A 105 -10.66 -17.28 4.18
C ASP A 105 -9.52 -16.33 4.60
N GLY A 106 -8.30 -16.62 4.17
CA GLY A 106 -7.15 -15.74 4.32
C GLY A 106 -7.35 -14.39 3.61
N LEU A 107 -7.78 -14.40 2.34
CA LEU A 107 -8.09 -13.20 1.59
C LEU A 107 -9.31 -12.46 2.18
N MET A 108 -10.34 -13.20 2.59
CA MET A 108 -11.55 -12.64 3.20
C MET A 108 -11.22 -11.86 4.47
N ARG A 109 -10.41 -12.44 5.37
CA ARG A 109 -9.98 -11.74 6.59
C ARG A 109 -9.23 -10.44 6.30
N ARG A 110 -8.32 -10.44 5.31
CA ARG A 110 -7.60 -9.23 4.89
C ARG A 110 -8.53 -8.17 4.32
N GLY A 111 -9.47 -8.56 3.44
CA GLY A 111 -10.42 -7.62 2.85
C GLY A 111 -11.43 -7.04 3.86
N VAL A 112 -11.90 -7.84 4.81
CA VAL A 112 -12.74 -7.36 5.92
C VAL A 112 -11.98 -6.36 6.79
N GLU A 113 -10.72 -6.66 7.11
CA GLU A 113 -9.86 -5.74 7.86
C GLU A 113 -9.64 -4.42 7.10
N SER A 114 -9.33 -4.49 5.81
CA SER A 114 -9.15 -3.32 4.93
C SER A 114 -10.40 -2.44 4.83
N ARG A 115 -11.60 -3.03 4.87
CA ARG A 115 -12.88 -2.28 4.91
C ARG A 115 -13.04 -1.45 6.18
N ILE A 116 -12.53 -1.93 7.29
CA ILE A 116 -12.73 -1.32 8.62
C ILE A 116 -11.59 -0.38 8.96
N VAL A 117 -10.36 -0.84 8.72
CA VAL A 117 -9.13 -0.09 8.94
C VAL A 117 -8.81 0.64 7.65
N SER A 118 -9.59 1.67 7.37
CA SER A 118 -9.42 2.48 6.17
C SER A 118 -8.29 3.48 6.33
N MET A 119 -7.62 3.71 5.21
CA MET A 119 -6.59 4.72 5.02
C MET A 119 -7.18 6.13 4.94
N ASP A 120 -8.42 6.24 4.48
CA ASP A 120 -9.05 7.52 4.14
C ASP A 120 -9.94 8.03 5.29
N SER A 121 -10.38 7.14 6.18
CA SER A 121 -11.26 7.51 7.29
C SER A 121 -11.17 6.52 8.47
N GLU A 122 -11.10 7.05 9.69
CA GLU A 122 -11.17 6.26 10.93
C GLU A 122 -12.60 5.84 11.28
N LEU A 123 -13.63 6.40 10.63
CA LEU A 123 -15.04 6.21 10.98
C LEU A 123 -15.49 4.74 11.01
N PRO A 124 -15.13 3.86 10.05
CA PRO A 124 -15.53 2.46 10.12
C PRO A 124 -14.94 1.73 11.33
N LEU A 125 -13.68 2.05 11.68
CA LEU A 125 -13.04 1.50 12.86
C LEU A 125 -13.71 2.04 14.13
N GLU A 126 -13.95 3.34 14.23
CA GLU A 126 -14.69 3.96 15.34
C GLU A 126 -16.03 3.25 15.56
N VAL A 127 -16.84 3.10 14.51
CA VAL A 127 -18.13 2.40 14.56
C VAL A 127 -17.96 0.97 15.08
N LEU A 128 -16.95 0.23 14.66
CA LEU A 128 -16.73 -1.12 15.17
C LEU A 128 -16.36 -1.13 16.67
N LEU A 129 -15.53 -0.17 17.10
CA LEU A 129 -14.99 -0.12 18.47
C LEU A 129 -16.00 0.43 19.49
N THR A 130 -16.94 1.27 19.08
CA THR A 130 -17.99 1.80 19.97
C THR A 130 -19.12 0.81 20.24
N HIS A 131 -19.11 -0.37 19.61
CA HIS A 131 -20.09 -1.43 19.85
C HIS A 131 -19.48 -2.59 20.63
N THR A 132 -20.31 -3.20 21.47
CA THR A 132 -19.95 -4.39 22.24
C THR A 132 -19.78 -5.61 21.35
N ARG A 133 -19.08 -6.62 21.87
CA ARG A 133 -18.95 -7.92 21.23
C ARG A 133 -20.32 -8.53 20.87
N GLY A 134 -21.25 -8.53 21.83
CA GLY A 134 -22.58 -9.11 21.64
C GLY A 134 -23.47 -8.34 20.65
N GLU A 135 -23.25 -7.03 20.47
CA GLU A 135 -23.89 -6.27 19.39
C GLU A 135 -23.34 -6.65 18.03
N LEU A 136 -22.02 -6.78 17.90
CA LEU A 136 -21.38 -7.23 16.67
C LEU A 136 -21.85 -8.64 16.27
N GLU A 137 -21.83 -9.59 17.21
CA GLU A 137 -22.27 -10.97 16.96
C GLU A 137 -23.73 -11.01 16.50
N ARG A 138 -24.65 -10.32 17.20
CA ARG A 138 -26.06 -10.24 16.80
C ARG A 138 -26.25 -9.61 15.42
N THR A 139 -25.50 -8.55 15.13
CA THR A 139 -25.61 -7.85 13.84
C THR A 139 -25.12 -8.75 12.70
N VAL A 140 -24.03 -9.51 12.90
CA VAL A 140 -23.51 -10.45 11.90
C VAL A 140 -24.47 -11.63 11.68
N SER A 141 -25.09 -12.15 12.73
CA SER A 141 -26.11 -13.19 12.59
C SER A 141 -27.32 -12.73 11.76
N ALA A 142 -27.69 -11.45 11.84
CA ALA A 142 -28.80 -10.89 11.08
C ALA A 142 -28.50 -10.73 9.57
N VAL A 143 -27.25 -10.85 9.14
CA VAL A 143 -26.86 -10.76 7.71
C VAL A 143 -26.77 -12.10 7.02
N SER A 144 -26.91 -13.20 7.75
CA SER A 144 -26.88 -14.53 7.17
C SER A 144 -28.13 -14.84 6.37
N THR A 145 -27.94 -15.62 5.31
CA THR A 145 -29.05 -16.26 4.59
C THR A 145 -29.60 -17.44 5.41
N GLU A 146 -30.80 -17.91 5.07
CA GLU A 146 -31.43 -19.09 5.67
C GLU A 146 -30.54 -20.36 5.60
N SER A 147 -29.59 -20.39 4.67
CA SER A 147 -28.65 -21.51 4.49
C SER A 147 -27.45 -21.51 5.45
N GLY A 148 -27.36 -20.55 6.39
CA GLY A 148 -26.22 -20.41 7.31
C GLY A 148 -24.94 -19.86 6.66
N SER A 149 -25.02 -19.47 5.39
CA SER A 149 -23.93 -18.86 4.61
C SER A 149 -24.14 -17.35 4.45
N VAL A 150 -23.03 -16.61 4.39
CA VAL A 150 -22.98 -15.18 4.04
C VAL A 150 -22.71 -15.01 2.54
N PHE A 151 -21.98 -15.95 1.93
CA PHE A 151 -21.71 -15.98 0.50
C PHE A 151 -21.50 -17.42 0.01
N SER A 152 -22.10 -17.77 -1.13
CA SER A 152 -21.93 -19.09 -1.75
C SER A 152 -21.55 -18.89 -3.22
N GLY A 153 -20.27 -19.11 -3.53
CA GLY A 153 -19.71 -19.04 -4.87
C GLY A 153 -19.58 -20.43 -5.51
N ARG A 154 -18.88 -20.49 -6.65
CA ARG A 154 -18.63 -21.76 -7.36
C ARG A 154 -17.51 -22.58 -6.73
N ASN A 155 -16.51 -21.90 -6.16
CA ASN A 155 -15.26 -22.49 -5.71
C ASN A 155 -15.04 -22.35 -4.20
N TRP A 156 -15.78 -21.45 -3.55
CA TRP A 156 -15.68 -21.13 -2.14
C TRP A 156 -17.04 -20.73 -1.54
N GLN A 157 -17.20 -21.00 -0.24
CA GLN A 157 -18.37 -20.63 0.55
C GLN A 157 -17.90 -19.98 1.85
N LEU A 158 -18.54 -18.87 2.21
CA LEU A 158 -18.29 -18.14 3.44
C LEU A 158 -19.40 -18.43 4.46
N THR A 159 -19.04 -19.11 5.54
CA THR A 159 -19.96 -19.39 6.65
C THR A 159 -20.20 -18.15 7.51
N ASN A 160 -21.31 -18.13 8.27
CA ASN A 160 -21.53 -17.07 9.26
C ASN A 160 -20.39 -16.99 10.28
N ASP A 161 -19.94 -18.14 10.78
CA ASP A 161 -18.90 -18.22 11.80
C ASP A 161 -17.59 -17.61 11.31
N ALA A 162 -17.13 -17.96 10.10
CA ALA A 162 -15.90 -17.40 9.54
C ALA A 162 -15.99 -15.88 9.33
N TYR A 163 -17.14 -15.37 8.89
CA TYR A 163 -17.35 -13.94 8.70
C TYR A 163 -17.41 -13.18 10.03
N ARG A 164 -18.12 -13.73 11.02
CA ARG A 164 -18.18 -13.21 12.39
C ARG A 164 -16.80 -13.16 13.02
N ASP A 165 -16.03 -14.24 12.89
CA ASP A 165 -14.68 -14.34 13.44
C ASP A 165 -13.73 -13.34 12.79
N ALA A 166 -13.87 -13.06 11.49
CA ALA A 166 -13.10 -12.01 10.82
C ALA A 166 -13.37 -10.63 11.42
N LEU A 167 -14.63 -10.25 11.63
CA LEU A 167 -15.01 -8.97 12.22
C LEU A 167 -14.59 -8.85 13.69
N LEU A 168 -14.78 -9.91 14.47
CA LEU A 168 -14.35 -9.98 15.86
C LEU A 168 -12.83 -9.87 15.97
N ARG A 169 -12.10 -10.55 15.09
CA ARG A 169 -10.64 -10.44 15.01
C ARG A 169 -10.21 -9.00 14.78
N VAL A 170 -10.85 -8.26 13.88
CA VAL A 170 -10.54 -6.84 13.67
C VAL A 170 -10.87 -6.04 14.94
N ARG A 171 -12.04 -6.20 15.55
CA ARG A 171 -12.39 -5.50 16.81
C ARG A 171 -11.38 -5.77 17.91
N ASP A 172 -11.12 -7.04 18.20
CA ASP A 172 -10.25 -7.46 19.29
C ASP A 172 -8.78 -7.11 19.02
N ARG A 173 -8.37 -7.10 17.74
CA ARG A 173 -7.09 -6.57 17.29
C ARG A 173 -7.01 -5.08 17.52
N TRP A 174 -7.99 -4.28 17.12
CA TRP A 174 -7.84 -2.83 17.06
C TRP A 174 -8.31 -2.07 18.30
N LYS A 175 -9.12 -2.67 19.18
CA LYS A 175 -9.66 -2.00 20.39
C LYS A 175 -8.60 -1.46 21.37
N ASN A 176 -7.39 -2.02 21.32
CA ASN A 176 -6.27 -1.65 22.18
C ASN A 176 -5.06 -1.17 21.36
N ASN A 177 -5.24 -0.86 20.07
CA ASN A 177 -4.16 -0.53 19.15
C ASN A 177 -4.36 0.82 18.48
N LEU A 178 -3.24 1.40 18.03
CA LEU A 178 -3.18 2.69 17.36
C LEU A 178 -2.90 2.44 15.87
N ASN A 179 -3.69 3.05 14.98
CA ASN A 179 -3.52 2.91 13.53
C ASN A 179 -2.27 3.67 13.03
N CYS A 180 -1.42 2.97 12.28
CA CYS A 180 -0.17 3.47 11.71
C CYS A 180 -0.38 4.46 10.56
N TRP A 181 -1.55 4.48 9.94
CA TRP A 181 -1.82 5.38 8.81
C TRP A 181 -2.40 6.71 9.22
N SER A 182 -2.62 6.90 10.52
CA SER A 182 -3.38 8.04 10.96
C SER A 182 -2.64 9.34 10.61
N ALA A 183 -3.32 10.20 9.85
CA ALA A 183 -3.12 11.66 9.90
C ALA A 183 -3.59 12.22 11.26
N SER A 184 -3.56 11.39 12.32
CA SER A 184 -4.12 11.71 13.63
C SER A 184 -3.52 13.00 14.11
N SER A 185 -4.37 13.86 14.68
CA SER A 185 -3.91 15.03 15.42
C SER A 185 -3.16 14.63 16.70
N SER A 186 -3.26 13.38 17.13
CA SER A 186 -2.64 12.87 18.34
C SER A 186 -1.25 12.25 18.08
N ILE A 187 -0.34 12.46 19.03
CA ILE A 187 1.01 11.90 19.00
C ILE A 187 1.00 10.36 18.90
N PRO A 188 0.17 9.60 19.65
CA PRO A 188 0.19 8.15 19.60
C PRO A 188 -0.09 7.56 18.21
N GLY A 189 -1.01 8.15 17.44
CA GLY A 189 -1.28 7.74 16.06
C GLY A 189 -0.13 8.09 15.09
N ARG A 190 0.52 9.24 15.31
CA ARG A 190 1.63 9.75 14.49
C ARG A 190 2.91 8.93 14.62
N VAL A 191 3.22 8.43 15.82
CA VAL A 191 4.46 7.64 16.11
C VAL A 191 4.62 6.48 15.15
N LEU A 192 3.51 5.87 14.76
CA LEU A 192 3.47 4.62 14.00
C LEU A 192 3.45 4.85 12.50
N SER A 193 3.18 6.08 12.07
CA SER A 193 3.19 6.45 10.66
C SER A 193 4.61 6.65 10.16
N ASN A 194 4.91 6.04 9.01
CA ASN A 194 6.18 6.29 8.31
C ASN A 194 6.19 7.65 7.60
N TRP A 195 5.00 8.21 7.38
CA TRP A 195 4.74 9.38 6.54
C TRP A 195 4.61 10.67 7.35
N HIS A 196 4.41 10.52 8.66
CA HIS A 196 4.33 11.65 9.56
C HIS A 196 5.65 12.41 9.56
N ILE A 197 5.55 13.72 9.37
CA ILE A 197 6.68 14.64 9.48
C ILE A 197 7.10 14.72 10.95
N ILE A 198 8.38 14.52 11.19
CA ILE A 198 9.04 14.57 12.48
C ILE A 198 9.85 15.86 12.50
N ASP A 199 9.35 16.87 13.21
CA ASP A 199 9.96 18.20 13.27
C ASP A 199 11.41 18.14 13.81
N GLU A 200 11.68 17.23 14.74
CA GLU A 200 13.02 16.97 15.28
C GLU A 200 13.96 16.36 14.24
N GLY A 201 13.41 15.87 13.12
CA GLY A 201 14.09 15.04 12.14
C GLY A 201 14.56 13.70 12.72
N ILE A 202 14.99 12.83 11.82
CA ILE A 202 15.68 11.58 12.13
C ILE A 202 17.06 11.65 11.46
N GLU A 203 18.12 11.50 12.24
CA GLU A 203 19.47 11.39 11.71
C GLU A 203 19.79 9.92 11.37
N LEU A 204 20.00 9.63 10.10
CA LEU A 204 20.37 8.32 9.60
C LEU A 204 21.62 8.46 8.73
N TYR A 205 22.69 7.80 9.14
CA TYR A 205 23.96 7.76 8.40
C TYR A 205 24.54 9.15 8.06
N GLY A 206 24.47 10.08 9.01
CA GLY A 206 25.02 11.44 8.87
C GLY A 206 24.17 12.40 8.03
N VAL A 207 22.95 12.00 7.67
CA VAL A 207 21.97 12.85 6.98
C VAL A 207 20.69 12.91 7.80
N ARG A 208 20.08 14.10 7.87
CA ARG A 208 18.82 14.33 8.57
C ARG A 208 17.65 14.27 7.61
N TYR A 209 16.64 13.49 7.97
CA TYR A 209 15.40 13.31 7.23
C TYR A 209 14.20 13.76 8.07
N ASP A 210 13.13 14.21 7.42
CA ASP A 210 11.92 14.69 8.09
C ASP A 210 10.90 13.57 8.35
N SER A 211 11.12 12.36 7.84
CA SER A 211 10.30 11.17 8.10
C SER A 211 11.07 9.91 7.72
N THR A 212 10.63 8.74 8.21
CA THR A 212 11.25 7.47 7.81
C THR A 212 10.95 7.12 6.36
N GLU A 213 9.77 7.51 5.85
CA GLU A 213 9.39 7.30 4.46
C GLU A 213 10.30 8.10 3.50
N HIS A 214 10.60 9.37 3.82
CA HIS A 214 11.53 10.17 3.02
C HIS A 214 12.94 9.55 2.96
N PHE A 215 13.48 9.12 4.11
CA PHE A 215 14.74 8.37 4.11
C PHE A 215 14.65 7.14 3.19
N TRP A 216 13.56 6.38 3.32
CA TRP A 216 13.36 5.12 2.63
C TRP A 216 13.35 5.28 1.10
N GLN A 217 12.73 6.36 0.61
CA GLN A 217 12.72 6.67 -0.81
C GLN A 217 14.07 7.16 -1.31
N ALA A 218 14.75 8.00 -0.53
CA ALA A 218 16.04 8.57 -0.92
C ALA A 218 17.10 7.50 -1.19
N VAL A 219 17.11 6.42 -0.39
CA VAL A 219 18.15 5.38 -0.48
C VAL A 219 17.96 4.43 -1.67
N LYS A 220 16.77 4.43 -2.28
CA LYS A 220 16.46 3.65 -3.49
C LYS A 220 17.03 4.26 -4.77
N TYR A 221 17.41 5.53 -4.76
CA TYR A 221 18.06 6.18 -5.91
C TYR A 221 19.55 6.33 -5.67
N HIS A 222 20.39 6.09 -6.67
CA HIS A 222 21.82 6.36 -6.53
C HIS A 222 22.08 7.86 -6.28
N PRO A 223 23.05 8.26 -5.43
CA PRO A 223 23.34 9.67 -5.15
C PRO A 223 23.64 10.52 -6.39
N ASP A 224 24.27 9.90 -7.39
CA ASP A 224 24.65 10.58 -8.64
C ASP A 224 23.57 10.52 -9.72
N LEU A 225 22.43 9.87 -9.50
CA LEU A 225 21.38 9.82 -10.53
C LEU A 225 20.78 11.22 -10.73
N THR A 226 20.80 11.72 -11.97
CA THR A 226 20.10 12.96 -12.33
C THR A 226 18.66 12.70 -12.75
N THR A 227 17.81 13.73 -12.70
CA THR A 227 16.45 13.60 -13.23
C THR A 227 16.44 13.34 -14.74
N ALA A 228 17.42 13.86 -15.50
CA ALA A 228 17.56 13.54 -16.92
C ALA A 228 17.79 12.03 -17.15
N ASP A 229 18.67 11.42 -16.36
CA ASP A 229 18.93 9.97 -16.42
C ASP A 229 17.66 9.18 -16.10
N LEU A 230 16.97 9.56 -15.02
CA LEU A 230 15.73 8.91 -14.59
C LEU A 230 14.62 9.00 -15.65
N ARG A 231 14.46 10.17 -16.28
CA ARG A 231 13.46 10.35 -17.36
C ARG A 231 13.83 9.59 -18.62
N SER A 232 15.12 9.51 -18.97
CA SER A 232 15.58 8.69 -20.08
C SER A 232 15.29 7.21 -19.86
N LEU A 233 15.54 6.72 -18.64
CA LEU A 233 15.19 5.36 -18.22
C LEU A 233 13.68 5.10 -18.29
N LEU A 234 12.87 6.04 -17.77
CA LEU A 234 11.40 5.95 -17.81
C LEU A 234 10.86 5.89 -19.24
N ALA A 235 11.47 6.63 -20.18
CA ALA A 235 11.11 6.54 -21.60
C ALA A 235 11.37 5.13 -22.17
N GLY A 236 12.48 4.49 -21.78
CA GLY A 236 12.77 3.10 -22.13
C GLY A 236 11.75 2.12 -21.55
N VAL A 237 11.38 2.30 -20.27
CA VAL A 237 10.33 1.51 -19.60
C VAL A 237 8.98 1.67 -20.30
N ALA A 238 8.60 2.88 -20.69
CA ALA A 238 7.32 3.18 -21.35
C ALA A 238 7.22 2.62 -22.79
N ALA A 239 8.35 2.28 -23.42
CA ALA A 239 8.38 1.70 -24.75
C ALA A 239 8.04 0.19 -24.79
N ILE A 240 8.02 -0.47 -23.63
CA ILE A 240 7.77 -1.92 -23.51
C ILE A 240 6.28 -2.22 -23.39
N ASP A 241 5.82 -3.27 -24.09
CA ASP A 241 4.54 -3.92 -23.77
C ASP A 241 4.72 -4.88 -22.60
N TRP A 242 4.39 -4.43 -21.40
CA TRP A 242 4.56 -5.18 -20.16
C TRP A 242 3.53 -6.31 -19.97
N ARG A 243 2.45 -6.35 -20.76
CA ARG A 243 1.33 -7.29 -20.54
C ARG A 243 1.76 -8.76 -20.57
N PRO A 244 2.56 -9.26 -21.53
CA PRO A 244 2.94 -10.67 -21.54
C PRO A 244 3.74 -11.09 -20.31
N TRP A 245 4.64 -10.22 -19.83
CA TRP A 245 5.42 -10.48 -18.64
C TRP A 245 4.56 -10.46 -17.37
N LEU A 246 3.70 -9.44 -17.21
CA LEU A 246 2.78 -9.35 -16.07
C LEU A 246 1.79 -10.53 -16.03
N GLU A 247 1.22 -10.91 -17.18
CA GLU A 247 0.33 -12.07 -17.29
C GLU A 247 1.04 -13.36 -16.90
N SER A 248 2.34 -13.49 -17.20
CA SER A 248 3.12 -14.66 -16.81
C SER A 248 3.42 -14.71 -15.30
N LEU A 249 3.71 -13.56 -14.66
CA LEU A 249 3.86 -13.47 -13.20
C LEU A 249 2.54 -13.83 -12.52
N ARG A 250 1.43 -13.34 -13.07
CA ARG A 250 0.07 -13.67 -12.63
C ARG A 250 -0.26 -15.14 -12.91
N ALA A 251 0.22 -15.78 -13.97
CA ALA A 251 -0.10 -17.19 -14.21
C ALA A 251 0.66 -18.16 -13.29
N ASN A 252 1.81 -17.75 -12.75
CA ASN A 252 2.61 -18.57 -11.84
C ASN A 252 2.05 -18.52 -10.41
N GLN A 253 1.39 -19.59 -9.97
CA GLN A 253 0.77 -19.67 -8.65
C GLN A 253 1.75 -19.48 -7.50
N GLU A 254 2.87 -20.20 -7.50
CA GLU A 254 3.85 -20.13 -6.42
C GLU A 254 4.39 -18.70 -6.27
N PHE A 255 4.76 -18.09 -7.41
CA PHE A 255 5.27 -16.74 -7.43
C PHE A 255 4.22 -15.70 -7.04
N TYR A 256 3.01 -15.78 -7.61
CA TYR A 256 1.94 -14.82 -7.34
C TYR A 256 1.49 -14.88 -5.88
N LEU A 257 1.27 -16.07 -5.33
CA LEU A 257 0.83 -16.19 -3.93
C LEU A 257 1.85 -15.64 -2.94
N ALA A 258 3.15 -15.71 -3.27
CA ALA A 258 4.21 -15.12 -2.48
C ALA A 258 4.34 -13.59 -2.68
N ASN A 259 3.95 -13.05 -3.84
CA ASN A 259 4.24 -11.68 -4.26
C ASN A 259 3.01 -10.90 -4.77
N ALA A 260 1.79 -11.28 -4.39
CA ALA A 260 0.56 -10.78 -5.00
C ALA A 260 0.49 -9.26 -5.01
N TYR A 261 0.86 -8.61 -3.90
CA TYR A 261 0.91 -7.16 -3.82
C TYR A 261 1.88 -6.54 -4.82
N ALA A 262 3.13 -7.01 -4.88
CA ALA A 262 4.12 -6.51 -5.83
C ALA A 262 3.70 -6.71 -7.30
N VAL A 263 3.03 -7.83 -7.62
CA VAL A 263 2.52 -8.10 -8.97
C VAL A 263 1.36 -7.15 -9.33
N GLU A 264 0.40 -6.95 -8.44
CA GLU A 264 -0.69 -5.99 -8.67
C GLU A 264 -0.15 -4.54 -8.71
N PHE A 265 0.89 -4.24 -7.93
CA PHE A 265 1.59 -2.94 -7.92
C PHE A 265 2.26 -2.65 -9.25
N LEU A 266 3.01 -3.61 -9.79
CA LEU A 266 3.60 -3.50 -11.12
C LEU A 266 2.51 -3.38 -12.19
N THR A 267 1.41 -4.14 -12.06
CA THR A 267 0.29 -4.07 -13.02
C THR A 267 -0.33 -2.68 -13.07
N ALA A 268 -0.55 -2.04 -11.91
CA ALA A 268 -1.08 -0.69 -11.84
C ALA A 268 -0.07 0.36 -12.33
N ASN A 269 1.22 0.23 -11.97
CA ASN A 269 2.21 1.28 -12.21
C ASN A 269 2.95 1.18 -13.55
N LEU A 270 2.93 0.03 -14.21
CA LEU A 270 3.43 -0.13 -15.59
C LEU A 270 2.36 0.17 -16.65
N ALA A 271 1.14 0.53 -16.23
CA ALA A 271 0.12 1.05 -17.14
C ALA A 271 0.63 2.31 -17.86
N ARG A 272 0.33 2.45 -19.15
CA ARG A 272 0.85 3.55 -19.98
C ARG A 272 0.47 4.91 -19.43
N GLU A 273 -0.74 5.05 -18.94
CA GLU A 273 -1.27 6.28 -18.34
C GLU A 273 -0.44 6.67 -17.11
N ARG A 274 -0.06 5.68 -16.30
CA ARG A 274 0.71 5.88 -15.07
C ARG A 274 2.17 6.22 -15.35
N LEU A 275 2.80 5.56 -16.32
CA LEU A 275 4.14 5.93 -16.79
C LEU A 275 4.18 7.34 -17.41
N THR A 276 3.14 7.73 -18.14
CA THR A 276 3.00 9.10 -18.67
C THR A 276 2.86 10.11 -17.54
N TRP A 277 2.07 9.79 -16.51
CA TRP A 277 1.93 10.63 -15.32
C TRP A 277 3.26 10.82 -14.60
N PHE A 278 4.06 9.75 -14.40
CA PHE A 278 5.38 9.86 -13.79
C PHE A 278 6.30 10.81 -14.56
N ASP A 279 6.36 10.71 -15.89
CA ASP A 279 7.21 11.60 -16.70
C ASP A 279 6.75 13.07 -16.60
N ALA A 280 5.44 13.31 -16.68
CA ALA A 280 4.87 14.65 -16.59
C ALA A 280 5.12 15.29 -15.21
N GLU A 281 4.94 14.53 -14.12
CA GLU A 281 5.19 15.03 -12.77
C GLU A 281 6.68 15.29 -12.55
N LEU A 282 7.58 14.39 -12.96
CA LEU A 282 9.03 14.65 -12.88
C LEU A 282 9.41 15.93 -13.64
N ALA A 283 8.88 16.13 -14.84
CA ALA A 283 9.14 17.32 -15.64
C ALA A 283 8.60 18.61 -15.00
N ARG A 284 7.43 18.53 -14.34
CA ARG A 284 6.81 19.65 -13.64
C ARG A 284 7.62 20.07 -12.42
N VAL A 285 8.16 19.09 -11.69
CA VAL A 285 8.64 19.32 -10.35
C VAL A 285 10.14 19.35 -10.23
N THR A 286 10.92 19.13 -11.30
CA THR A 286 12.39 19.08 -11.24
C THR A 286 13.06 19.76 -12.42
N SER A 287 14.36 20.04 -12.29
CA SER A 287 15.20 20.38 -13.45
C SER A 287 16.01 19.17 -13.94
N PRO A 288 16.35 19.06 -15.24
CA PRO A 288 17.04 17.89 -15.79
C PRO A 288 18.41 17.59 -15.13
N ALA A 289 19.16 18.63 -14.76
CA ALA A 289 20.49 18.49 -14.14
C ALA A 289 20.42 18.28 -12.62
N GLU A 290 19.24 18.36 -12.01
CA GLU A 290 19.06 18.14 -10.58
C GLU A 290 19.34 16.67 -10.23
N ARG A 291 20.02 16.43 -9.11
CA ARG A 291 20.16 15.07 -8.57
C ARG A 291 18.84 14.64 -7.97
N VAL A 292 18.42 13.39 -8.20
CA VAL A 292 17.12 12.88 -7.75
C VAL A 292 16.96 12.97 -6.22
N ARG A 293 18.00 12.61 -5.45
CA ARG A 293 17.96 12.73 -3.97
C ARG A 293 17.80 14.16 -3.47
N THR A 294 18.31 15.14 -4.23
CA THR A 294 18.12 16.56 -3.93
C THR A 294 16.69 16.97 -4.29
N ALA A 295 16.19 16.53 -5.45
CA ALA A 295 14.85 16.83 -5.92
C ALA A 295 13.74 16.31 -4.99
N GLN A 296 14.02 15.21 -4.28
CA GLN A 296 13.13 14.59 -3.30
C GLN A 296 12.96 15.38 -2.00
N GLN A 297 13.93 16.23 -1.65
CA GLN A 297 13.86 16.96 -0.39
C GLN A 297 12.61 17.84 -0.36
N ARG A 298 11.71 17.56 0.58
CA ARG A 298 10.46 18.31 0.74
C ARG A 298 10.70 19.69 1.32
N ILE A 299 11.55 19.78 2.33
CA ILE A 299 11.86 21.03 3.01
C ILE A 299 13.03 21.65 2.26
N ASP A 300 12.76 22.81 1.65
CA ASP A 300 13.82 23.61 1.05
C ASP A 300 14.82 24.00 2.14
N ARG A 301 16.12 24.09 1.82
CA ARG A 301 17.14 24.42 2.84
C ARG A 301 17.00 25.86 3.39
N ALA A 302 16.17 26.67 2.76
CA ALA A 302 15.85 28.03 3.21
C ALA A 302 14.78 28.00 4.32
N PRO A 303 15.03 28.66 5.48
CA PRO A 303 14.05 28.72 6.56
C PRO A 303 12.71 29.31 6.10
N GLY A 304 11.60 28.59 6.35
CA GLY A 304 10.24 29.06 6.11
C GLY A 304 9.67 28.81 4.70
N ALA A 305 10.40 28.15 3.81
CA ALA A 305 9.84 27.74 2.53
C ALA A 305 8.74 26.68 2.70
N PRO A 306 7.62 26.76 1.96
CA PRO A 306 6.61 25.70 1.97
C PRO A 306 7.20 24.41 1.40
N PRO A 307 6.73 23.23 1.85
CA PRO A 307 7.24 21.97 1.33
C PRO A 307 6.92 21.83 -0.17
N ARG A 308 7.87 21.31 -0.95
CA ARG A 308 7.73 21.12 -2.41
C ARG A 308 6.60 20.15 -2.77
N PHE A 309 6.31 19.21 -1.88
CA PHE A 309 5.30 18.15 -2.02
C PHE A 309 4.59 17.88 -0.70
N SER A 310 3.36 17.37 -0.75
CA SER A 310 2.78 16.69 0.41
C SER A 310 3.47 15.35 0.66
N SER A 311 3.34 14.76 1.87
CA SER A 311 3.85 13.40 2.14
C SER A 311 3.32 12.35 1.16
N MET A 312 2.06 12.51 0.72
CA MET A 312 1.45 11.58 -0.22
C MET A 312 2.04 11.74 -1.62
N ASP A 313 2.17 12.97 -2.11
CA ASP A 313 2.72 13.20 -3.44
C ASP A 313 4.18 12.73 -3.53
N GLU A 314 4.95 12.93 -2.46
CA GLU A 314 6.32 12.42 -2.35
C GLU A 314 6.37 10.89 -2.49
N LYS A 315 5.56 10.14 -1.70
CA LYS A 315 5.47 8.68 -1.84
C LYS A 315 5.08 8.24 -3.23
N VAL A 316 4.01 8.83 -3.74
CA VAL A 316 3.40 8.40 -4.98
C VAL A 316 4.31 8.69 -6.17
N LEU A 317 5.06 9.80 -6.16
CA LEU A 317 6.01 10.13 -7.23
C LEU A 317 7.33 9.37 -7.07
N TRP A 318 7.99 9.50 -5.92
CA TRP A 318 9.35 9.04 -5.73
C TRP A 318 9.43 7.61 -5.21
N GLY A 319 8.60 7.28 -4.21
CA GLY A 319 8.56 5.93 -3.67
C GLY A 319 8.07 4.92 -4.68
N ASP A 320 6.87 5.13 -5.23
CA ASP A 320 6.28 4.15 -6.15
C ASP A 320 7.10 4.01 -7.45
N LEU A 321 7.65 5.09 -7.98
CA LEU A 321 8.51 5.01 -9.16
C LEU A 321 9.76 4.19 -8.86
N ALA A 322 10.43 4.42 -7.72
CA ALA A 322 11.57 3.60 -7.32
C ALA A 322 11.18 2.13 -7.21
N ASP A 323 10.06 1.83 -6.54
CA ASP A 323 9.57 0.47 -6.35
C ASP A 323 9.34 -0.23 -7.70
N VAL A 324 8.75 0.44 -8.69
CA VAL A 324 8.61 -0.10 -10.05
C VAL A 324 9.97 -0.49 -10.63
N LEU A 325 10.94 0.44 -10.60
CA LEU A 325 12.24 0.24 -11.23
C LEU A 325 13.04 -0.88 -10.57
N HIS A 326 13.04 -0.93 -9.23
CA HIS A 326 13.67 -2.01 -8.45
C HIS A 326 13.00 -3.37 -8.68
N LEU A 327 11.65 -3.41 -8.69
CA LEU A 327 10.91 -4.66 -8.88
C LEU A 327 11.08 -5.24 -10.29
N ILE A 328 11.25 -4.41 -11.33
CA ILE A 328 11.61 -4.89 -12.69
C ILE A 328 12.92 -5.68 -12.62
N VAL A 329 13.94 -5.18 -11.90
CA VAL A 329 15.23 -5.86 -11.75
C VAL A 329 15.09 -7.14 -10.92
N ALA A 330 14.42 -7.04 -9.76
CA ALA A 330 14.27 -8.14 -8.82
C ALA A 330 13.47 -9.32 -9.40
N PHE A 331 12.40 -9.04 -10.16
CA PHE A 331 11.53 -10.08 -10.72
C PHE A 331 11.97 -10.57 -12.10
N HIS A 332 13.06 -10.02 -12.64
CA HIS A 332 13.61 -10.49 -13.90
C HIS A 332 14.12 -11.95 -13.84
N GLY A 333 14.41 -12.52 -12.67
CA GLY A 333 14.85 -13.92 -12.57
C GLY A 333 13.76 -14.95 -12.91
N VAL A 334 12.49 -14.54 -13.01
CA VAL A 334 11.37 -15.45 -13.24
C VAL A 334 11.37 -15.93 -14.69
N ALA A 335 11.22 -17.24 -14.92
CA ALA A 335 11.41 -17.92 -16.22
C ALA A 335 10.75 -17.24 -17.45
N ALA A 336 9.70 -16.45 -17.25
CA ALA A 336 9.01 -15.75 -18.33
C ALA A 336 9.68 -14.46 -18.81
N SER A 337 10.51 -13.80 -18.00
CA SER A 337 11.30 -12.62 -18.43
C SER A 337 12.23 -12.93 -19.61
N SER A 338 12.78 -14.16 -19.63
CA SER A 338 13.64 -14.66 -20.71
C SER A 338 12.95 -14.72 -22.07
N ARG A 339 11.61 -14.70 -22.08
CA ARG A 339 10.78 -14.72 -23.30
C ARG A 339 10.47 -13.33 -23.83
N THR A 340 10.94 -12.27 -23.17
CA THR A 340 10.74 -10.87 -23.60
C THR A 340 12.08 -10.14 -23.65
N PRO A 341 12.87 -10.29 -24.74
CA PRO A 341 14.23 -9.77 -24.84
C PRO A 341 14.36 -8.26 -24.59
N ALA A 342 13.33 -7.49 -24.94
CA ALA A 342 13.30 -6.04 -24.71
C ALA A 342 13.32 -5.67 -23.21
N ILE A 343 12.81 -6.54 -22.32
CA ILE A 343 12.93 -6.37 -20.86
C ILE A 343 14.38 -6.53 -20.41
N GLY A 344 15.16 -7.39 -21.09
CA GLY A 344 16.59 -7.57 -20.81
C GLY A 344 17.38 -6.27 -21.00
N ALA A 345 17.18 -5.56 -22.12
CA ALA A 345 17.84 -4.29 -22.37
C ALA A 345 17.45 -3.20 -21.35
N VAL A 346 16.16 -3.10 -20.99
CA VAL A 346 15.70 -2.18 -19.94
C VAL A 346 16.31 -2.53 -18.58
N ARG A 347 16.40 -3.82 -18.25
CA ARG A 347 17.06 -4.28 -17.03
C ARG A 347 18.54 -3.91 -17.00
N ASP A 348 19.27 -4.09 -18.10
CA ASP A 348 20.69 -3.76 -18.12
C ASP A 348 20.91 -2.26 -17.92
N ALA A 349 20.03 -1.42 -18.48
CA ALA A 349 20.00 0.02 -18.21
C ALA A 349 19.66 0.35 -16.74
N LEU A 350 18.70 -0.36 -16.14
CA LEU A 350 18.36 -0.24 -14.72
C LEU A 350 19.54 -0.57 -13.82
N ILE A 351 20.27 -1.65 -14.11
CA ILE A 351 21.47 -2.07 -13.36
C ILE A 351 22.61 -1.06 -13.54
N ALA A 352 22.82 -0.56 -14.75
CA ALA A 352 23.83 0.47 -15.01
C ALA A 352 23.56 1.76 -14.21
N LEU A 353 22.29 2.04 -13.90
CA LEU A 353 21.85 3.14 -13.04
C LEU A 353 21.59 2.72 -11.59
N HIS A 354 22.04 1.52 -11.19
CA HIS A 354 22.06 0.99 -9.83
C HIS A 354 20.69 0.69 -9.19
N PHE A 355 19.66 0.38 -9.98
CA PHE A 355 18.36 -0.10 -9.48
C PHE A 355 18.35 -1.60 -9.08
N ASP A 356 19.52 -2.22 -8.96
CA ASP A 356 19.69 -3.58 -8.44
C ASP A 356 19.99 -3.62 -6.93
N ALA A 357 20.17 -2.46 -6.31
CA ALA A 357 20.54 -2.32 -4.91
C ALA A 357 20.11 -0.96 -4.31
N VAL A 358 20.02 -0.90 -2.99
CA VAL A 358 19.91 0.36 -2.25
C VAL A 358 21.29 0.88 -1.88
N HIS A 359 21.45 2.20 -1.89
CA HIS A 359 22.74 2.87 -1.70
C HIS A 359 22.75 3.74 -0.44
N LEU A 360 23.64 3.42 0.48
CA LEU A 360 23.70 4.05 1.81
C LEU A 360 25.11 4.53 2.08
N ALA A 361 25.30 5.85 2.05
CA ALA A 361 26.56 6.45 2.49
C ALA A 361 26.82 6.06 3.95
N GLY A 362 28.07 5.75 4.30
CA GLY A 362 28.45 5.42 5.69
C GLY A 362 28.10 3.99 6.16
N TYR A 363 27.40 3.18 5.36
CA TYR A 363 27.25 1.75 5.65
C TYR A 363 28.44 0.96 5.08
N SER A 364 28.92 -0.06 5.79
CA SER A 364 30.24 -0.73 5.56
C SER A 364 30.50 -1.24 4.13
N ARG A 365 29.46 -1.41 3.31
CA ARG A 365 29.57 -1.79 1.89
C ARG A 365 28.99 -0.77 0.91
N GLY A 366 28.34 0.30 1.36
CA GLY A 366 27.71 1.35 0.55
C GLY A 366 26.53 0.91 -0.34
N ARG A 367 26.43 -0.38 -0.66
CA ARG A 367 25.46 -1.03 -1.55
C ARG A 367 24.89 -2.25 -0.85
N VAL A 368 23.57 -2.37 -0.83
CA VAL A 368 22.84 -3.50 -0.24
C VAL A 368 21.81 -4.00 -1.24
N GLY A 369 21.75 -5.31 -1.51
CA GLY A 369 20.78 -5.85 -2.46
C GLY A 369 19.35 -5.51 -2.03
N PHE A 370 18.53 -4.99 -2.94
CA PHE A 370 17.12 -4.74 -2.65
C PHE A 370 16.46 -6.04 -2.17
N ILE A 371 15.61 -5.97 -1.14
CA ILE A 371 14.92 -7.11 -0.50
C ILE A 371 15.81 -8.23 0.09
N SER A 372 17.14 -8.05 0.14
CA SER A 372 18.10 -9.03 0.68
C SER A 372 18.02 -9.22 2.21
N PRO A 373 18.57 -10.31 2.77
CA PRO A 373 18.73 -10.46 4.23
C PRO A 373 19.52 -9.32 4.89
N GLU A 374 20.52 -8.78 4.20
CA GLU A 374 21.28 -7.62 4.67
C GLU A 374 20.42 -6.35 4.68
N PHE A 375 19.58 -6.18 3.66
CA PHE A 375 18.61 -5.11 3.58
C PHE A 375 17.58 -5.20 4.71
N GLN A 376 17.10 -6.41 4.97
CA GLN A 376 16.23 -6.75 6.07
C GLN A 376 16.84 -6.39 7.45
N ALA A 377 18.10 -6.74 7.68
CA ALA A 377 18.81 -6.36 8.92
C ALA A 377 18.99 -4.84 9.05
N LEU A 378 19.26 -4.15 7.96
CA LEU A 378 19.36 -2.69 7.92
C LEU A 378 18.04 -2.00 8.34
N MET A 379 16.90 -2.52 7.89
CA MET A 379 15.60 -1.95 8.26
C MET A 379 15.41 -1.88 9.77
N LEU A 380 15.83 -2.91 10.51
CA LEU A 380 15.79 -2.89 11.97
C LEU A 380 16.59 -1.72 12.55
N GLU A 381 17.80 -1.44 12.03
CA GLU A 381 18.63 -0.33 12.49
C GLU A 381 17.97 1.04 12.24
N ILE A 382 17.37 1.22 11.07
CA ILE A 382 16.62 2.45 10.74
C ILE A 382 15.46 2.66 11.72
N TRP A 383 14.70 1.59 12.00
CA TRP A 383 13.57 1.66 12.90
C TRP A 383 13.99 1.89 14.36
N LYS A 384 15.16 1.41 14.80
CA LYS A 384 15.71 1.73 16.12
C LYS A 384 15.91 3.23 16.28
N VAL A 385 16.40 3.94 15.26
CA VAL A 385 16.55 5.40 15.36
C VAL A 385 15.21 6.08 15.58
N LYS A 386 14.19 5.75 14.77
CA LYS A 386 12.85 6.30 14.93
C LYS A 386 12.28 6.02 16.33
N PHE A 387 12.24 4.76 16.74
CA PHE A 387 11.46 4.35 17.91
C PHE A 387 12.22 4.39 19.23
N LEU A 388 13.55 4.29 19.22
CA LEU A 388 14.37 4.21 20.43
C LEU A 388 15.22 5.47 20.68
N ALA A 389 15.57 6.24 19.65
CA ALA A 389 16.37 7.46 19.82
C ALA A 389 15.52 8.72 20.02
N LEU A 390 14.22 8.68 19.67
CA LEU A 390 13.29 9.80 19.88
C LEU A 390 12.44 9.55 21.14
N PRO A 391 12.65 10.30 22.24
CA PRO A 391 12.03 10.01 23.54
C PRO A 391 10.50 9.86 23.49
N ARG A 392 9.80 10.76 22.79
CA ARG A 392 8.34 10.71 22.66
C ARG A 392 7.84 9.47 21.93
N PHE A 393 8.62 8.93 21.00
CA PHE A 393 8.26 7.71 20.29
C PHE A 393 8.56 6.48 21.13
N THR A 394 9.68 6.49 21.86
CA THR A 394 10.03 5.44 22.82
C THR A 394 8.96 5.27 23.90
N GLU A 395 8.45 6.37 24.44
CA GLU A 395 7.38 6.34 25.44
C GLU A 395 6.08 5.72 24.89
N VAL A 396 5.68 6.12 23.68
CA VAL A 396 4.49 5.55 23.02
C VAL A 396 4.67 4.05 22.76
N ILE A 397 5.83 3.61 22.27
CA ILE A 397 6.09 2.17 22.06
C ILE A 397 6.09 1.40 23.39
N ARG A 398 6.60 1.98 24.48
CA ARG A 398 6.51 1.35 25.81
C ARG A 398 5.08 1.24 26.32
N SER A 399 4.22 2.20 25.96
CA SER A 399 2.79 2.20 26.33
C SER A 399 2.03 1.02 25.73
N THR A 400 2.53 0.39 24.67
CA THR A 400 1.91 -0.79 24.03
C THR A 400 2.27 -2.10 24.74
N ARG A 401 2.67 -2.06 26.02
CA ARG A 401 3.04 -3.26 26.78
C ARG A 401 1.89 -4.27 26.77
N GLY A 402 2.20 -5.53 26.46
CA GLY A 402 1.20 -6.60 26.34
C GLY A 402 0.44 -6.61 25.01
N VAL A 403 0.77 -5.70 24.09
CA VAL A 403 0.17 -5.62 22.75
C VAL A 403 1.27 -5.91 21.72
N ARG A 404 1.05 -6.93 20.87
CA ARG A 404 2.03 -7.28 19.83
C ARG A 404 2.03 -6.22 18.73
N LEU A 405 3.19 -5.88 18.19
CA LEU A 405 3.27 -4.95 17.05
C LEU A 405 2.96 -5.61 15.70
N ASP A 406 2.42 -6.83 15.72
CA ASP A 406 1.79 -7.47 14.56
C ASP A 406 0.57 -6.69 14.05
N HIS A 407 0.06 -5.76 14.85
CA HIS A 407 -1.21 -5.08 14.62
C HIS A 407 -1.11 -3.82 13.76
N PHE A 408 0.09 -3.48 13.26
CA PHE A 408 0.42 -2.14 12.78
C PHE A 408 0.57 -2.03 11.26
N LEU A 409 0.19 -3.05 10.49
CA LEU A 409 0.30 -3.00 9.03
C LEU A 409 -0.99 -3.51 8.40
N ASN A 410 -1.41 -2.80 7.36
CA ASN A 410 -2.45 -3.21 6.43
C ASN A 410 -1.82 -3.39 5.04
N ASP A 411 -2.53 -4.00 4.10
CA ASP A 411 -2.08 -4.42 2.76
C ASP A 411 -1.56 -3.28 1.84
N GLY A 412 -1.27 -2.07 2.34
CA GLY A 412 -0.80 -0.91 1.56
C GLY A 412 0.62 -0.42 1.87
N ASP A 413 1.35 -1.08 2.77
CA ASP A 413 2.76 -0.76 3.01
C ASP A 413 3.65 -1.32 1.90
N SER A 414 4.63 -0.52 1.46
CA SER A 414 5.55 -0.68 0.32
C SER A 414 5.82 -2.13 -0.13
N PRO A 415 5.83 -2.43 -1.45
CA PRO A 415 5.91 -3.81 -1.97
C PRO A 415 7.27 -4.50 -1.77
N ASP A 416 8.20 -3.82 -1.10
CA ASP A 416 9.61 -4.17 -0.93
C ASP A 416 9.89 -5.01 0.33
N ILE A 417 9.01 -4.99 1.34
CA ILE A 417 9.20 -5.80 2.54
C ILE A 417 7.94 -6.65 2.75
N PRO A 418 8.06 -7.99 2.74
CA PRO A 418 6.94 -8.84 3.10
C PRO A 418 6.41 -8.46 4.49
N ILE A 419 5.10 -8.24 4.61
CA ILE A 419 4.42 -7.85 5.86
C ILE A 419 4.89 -8.66 7.09
N PRO A 420 5.03 -10.01 7.03
CA PRO A 420 5.48 -10.79 8.19
C PRO A 420 6.88 -10.42 8.69
N VAL A 421 7.78 -10.04 7.79
CA VAL A 421 9.15 -9.64 8.12
C VAL A 421 9.14 -8.31 8.86
N TYR A 422 8.36 -7.34 8.34
CA TYR A 422 8.21 -6.03 8.97
C TYR A 422 7.60 -6.14 10.37
N VAL A 423 6.55 -6.96 10.52
CA VAL A 423 5.95 -7.28 11.83
C VAL A 423 7.00 -7.82 12.81
N GLY A 424 7.91 -8.68 12.34
CA GLY A 424 9.03 -9.20 13.13
C GLY A 424 9.89 -8.07 13.74
N TYR A 425 10.30 -7.10 12.92
CA TYR A 425 11.13 -5.97 13.37
C TYR A 425 10.42 -5.10 14.39
N LEU A 426 9.16 -4.75 14.16
CA LEU A 426 8.42 -3.91 15.11
C LEU A 426 8.36 -4.57 16.49
N ASN A 427 8.06 -5.87 16.56
CA ASN A 427 8.06 -6.58 17.84
C ASN A 427 9.43 -6.57 18.52
N GLN A 428 10.50 -6.79 17.75
CA GLN A 428 11.85 -6.76 18.29
C GLN A 428 12.20 -5.39 18.90
N ILE A 429 11.79 -4.30 18.24
CA ILE A 429 11.98 -2.93 18.72
C ILE A 429 11.17 -2.66 19.99
N ARG A 430 9.93 -3.17 20.06
CA ARG A 430 9.12 -3.06 21.28
C ARG A 430 9.85 -3.71 22.45
N GLU A 431 10.35 -4.93 22.28
CA GLU A 431 11.07 -5.63 23.35
C GLU A 431 12.31 -4.83 23.78
N MET A 432 13.11 -4.32 22.84
CA MET A 432 14.25 -3.43 23.15
C MET A 432 13.83 -2.16 23.92
N ALA A 433 12.72 -1.52 23.53
CA ALA A 433 12.20 -0.34 24.21
C ALA A 433 11.78 -0.64 25.67
N LEU A 434 11.20 -1.83 25.90
CA LEU A 434 10.76 -2.30 27.21
C LEU A 434 11.93 -2.73 28.11
N GLU A 435 12.98 -3.33 27.54
CA GLU A 435 14.20 -3.71 28.24
C GLU A 435 14.96 -2.49 28.74
N GLY A 436 15.13 -1.46 27.91
CA GLY A 436 15.80 -0.20 28.31
C GLY A 436 15.02 0.67 29.30
N ALA A 437 13.89 0.20 29.82
CA ALA A 437 13.10 0.84 30.89
C ALA A 437 13.25 0.14 32.25
N ARG A 438 13.93 -1.01 32.30
CA ARG A 438 14.36 -1.68 33.52
C ARG A 438 15.73 -1.17 33.94
#